data_AF-A0A0F2L605-F1
#
_entry.id   AF-A0A0F2L605-F1
#
_cell.length_a   1.000
_cell.length_b   1.000
_cell.length_c   1.000
_cell.angle_alpha   90.00
_cell.angle_beta   90.00
_cell.angle_gamma   90.00
#
_symmetry.space_group_name_H-M   'P 1'
#
loop_
_entity.id
_entity.type
_entity.pdbx_description
1 polymer ?
#
loop_
_entity_poly.entity_id
_entity_poly.type
_entity_poly.pdbx_seq_one_letter_code
_entity_poly.pdbx_strand_id
1 'polypeptide(L)'
;MSEGKDFGETIEPLIKVLEVLALDKVYGPLDMLNRVEDNDEFYMRMARDALYTALRYVSTNKDFKADSGLYRSVEAALAMIEKRPYFAKELALKALARAMAQRMTEGAEAKEAGQGS
;
A
#
# COMPACT_ATOMS: atom_id res chain seq x y z
N MET A 1 -2.84 -3.70 25.32
CA MET A 1 -1.96 -4.07 24.18
C MET A 1 -2.74 -4.63 22.97
N SER A 2 -4.06 -4.47 22.88
CA SER A 2 -4.89 -4.99 21.78
C SER A 2 -5.08 -4.02 20.61
N GLU A 3 -5.02 -2.71 20.85
CA GLU A 3 -5.35 -1.67 19.85
C GLU A 3 -4.42 -1.66 18.63
N GLY A 4 -3.13 -1.96 18.81
CA GLY A 4 -2.16 -1.98 17.71
C GLY A 4 -2.35 -3.13 16.74
N LYS A 5 -2.88 -4.27 17.21
CA LYS A 5 -3.15 -5.44 16.35
C LYS A 5 -4.39 -5.20 15.49
N ASP A 6 -5.42 -4.60 16.08
CA ASP A 6 -6.70 -4.30 15.43
C ASP A 6 -6.55 -3.25 14.31
N PHE A 7 -5.74 -2.21 14.55
CA PHE A 7 -5.41 -1.24 13.50
C PHE A 7 -4.56 -1.86 12.38
N GLY A 8 -3.62 -2.74 12.73
CA GLY A 8 -2.81 -3.47 11.75
C GLY A 8 -3.67 -4.31 10.80
N GLU A 9 -4.62 -5.07 11.34
CA GLU A 9 -5.59 -5.85 10.56
C GLU A 9 -6.50 -4.93 9.72
N THR A 10 -6.92 -3.79 10.26
CA THR A 10 -7.74 -2.81 9.56
C THR A 10 -7.03 -2.19 8.36
N ILE A 11 -5.73 -1.94 8.41
CA ILE A 11 -4.97 -1.27 7.34
C ILE A 11 -4.45 -2.23 6.26
N GLU A 12 -4.32 -3.51 6.59
CA GLU A 12 -3.72 -4.52 5.72
C GLU A 12 -4.30 -4.59 4.30
N PRO A 13 -5.63 -4.50 4.07
CA PRO A 13 -6.18 -4.46 2.71
C PRO A 13 -5.63 -3.32 1.85
N LEU A 14 -5.41 -2.13 2.43
CA LEU A 14 -4.85 -1.00 1.71
C LEU A 14 -3.36 -1.22 1.39
N ILE A 15 -2.60 -1.84 2.30
CA ILE A 15 -1.20 -2.18 2.03
C ILE A 15 -1.11 -3.12 0.83
N LYS A 16 -2.00 -4.12 0.74
CA LYS A 16 -2.05 -5.03 -0.43
C LYS A 16 -2.33 -4.28 -1.74
N VAL A 17 -3.20 -3.27 -1.73
CA VAL A 17 -3.43 -2.42 -2.91
C VAL A 17 -2.13 -1.73 -3.33
N LEU A 18 -1.44 -1.07 -2.39
CA LEU A 18 -0.20 -0.34 -2.66
C LEU A 18 0.95 -1.28 -3.05
N GLU A 19 0.97 -2.48 -2.51
CA GLU A 19 1.92 -3.54 -2.84
C GLU A 19 1.76 -4.00 -4.29
N VAL A 20 0.53 -4.21 -4.78
CA VAL A 20 0.27 -4.53 -6.20
C VAL A 20 0.84 -3.45 -7.10
N LEU A 21 0.65 -2.16 -6.77
CA LEU A 21 1.25 -1.07 -7.53
C LEU A 21 2.79 -1.19 -7.57
N ALA A 22 3.43 -1.47 -6.44
CA ALA A 22 4.87 -1.64 -6.38
C ALA A 22 5.36 -2.85 -7.18
N LEU A 23 4.62 -3.97 -7.16
CA LEU A 23 4.88 -5.17 -7.96
C LEU A 23 4.75 -4.89 -9.46
N ASP A 24 3.81 -4.05 -9.85
CA ASP A 24 3.61 -3.61 -11.24
C ASP A 24 4.52 -2.43 -11.65
N LYS A 25 5.38 -1.97 -10.73
CA LYS A 25 6.29 -0.82 -10.93
C LYS A 25 5.58 0.51 -11.17
N VAL A 26 4.37 0.66 -10.64
CA VAL A 26 3.58 1.89 -10.66
C VAL A 26 3.86 2.69 -9.39
N TYR A 27 4.91 3.52 -9.43
CA TYR A 27 5.42 4.20 -8.23
C TYR A 27 4.76 5.54 -7.92
N GLY A 28 4.08 6.17 -8.88
CA GLY A 28 3.50 7.52 -8.70
C GLY A 28 2.70 7.69 -7.40
N PRO A 29 1.73 6.82 -7.09
CA PRO A 29 0.98 6.90 -5.82
C PRO A 29 1.85 6.71 -4.57
N LEU A 30 2.84 5.82 -4.60
CA LEU A 30 3.75 5.60 -3.47
C LEU A 30 4.66 6.83 -3.25
N ASP A 31 5.15 7.42 -4.35
CA ASP A 31 5.97 8.63 -4.32
C ASP A 31 5.19 9.83 -3.78
N MET A 32 3.90 9.96 -4.14
CA MET A 32 3.02 11.00 -3.60
C MET A 32 2.80 10.81 -2.10
N LEU A 33 2.50 9.59 -1.63
CA LEU A 33 2.35 9.31 -0.20
C LEU A 33 3.64 9.60 0.58
N ASN A 34 4.81 9.30 0.02
CA ASN A 34 6.11 9.56 0.64
C ASN A 34 6.44 11.07 0.77
N ARG A 35 5.74 11.94 0.02
CA ARG A 35 5.89 13.41 0.06
C ARG A 35 4.89 14.10 1.00
N VAL A 36 4.02 13.36 1.68
CA VAL A 36 3.10 13.93 2.67
C VAL A 36 3.89 14.28 3.92
N GLU A 37 4.04 15.58 4.19
CA GLU A 37 4.87 16.10 5.30
C GLU A 37 4.04 16.70 6.44
N ASP A 38 2.85 17.24 6.14
CA ASP A 38 1.94 17.86 7.11
C ASP A 38 0.48 17.46 6.88
N ASN A 39 -0.45 17.94 7.71
CA ASN A 39 -1.90 17.69 7.61
C ASN A 39 -2.71 18.86 7.04
N ASP A 40 -2.05 19.85 6.44
CA ASP A 40 -2.75 20.93 5.74
C ASP A 40 -3.55 20.41 4.53
N GLU A 41 -4.40 21.27 3.97
CA GLU A 41 -5.27 20.90 2.85
C GLU A 41 -4.48 20.41 1.63
N PHE A 42 -3.29 20.98 1.37
CA PHE A 42 -2.46 20.61 0.23
C PHE A 42 -1.97 19.16 0.38
N TYR A 43 -1.40 18.81 1.52
CA TYR A 43 -0.90 17.46 1.78
C TYR A 43 -2.03 16.44 1.94
N MET A 44 -3.13 16.81 2.60
CA MET A 44 -4.29 15.93 2.73
C MET A 44 -4.97 15.67 1.38
N ARG A 45 -4.96 16.65 0.46
CA ARG A 45 -5.38 16.42 -0.93
C ARG A 45 -4.40 15.49 -1.65
N MET A 46 -3.10 15.69 -1.49
CA MET A 46 -2.08 14.81 -2.09
C MET A 46 -2.25 13.35 -1.66
N ALA A 47 -2.49 13.11 -0.38
CA ALA A 47 -2.77 11.77 0.14
C ALA A 47 -4.03 11.17 -0.50
N ARG A 48 -5.13 11.92 -0.58
CA ARG A 48 -6.38 11.46 -1.22
C ARG A 48 -6.20 11.17 -2.71
N ASP A 49 -5.49 12.03 -3.45
CA ASP A 49 -5.24 11.86 -4.87
C ASP A 49 -4.36 10.61 -5.13
N ALA A 50 -3.38 10.35 -4.25
CA ALA A 50 -2.55 9.15 -4.30
C ALA A 50 -3.39 7.88 -4.08
N LEU A 51 -4.21 7.86 -3.01
CA LEU A 51 -5.08 6.72 -2.70
C LEU A 51 -6.13 6.49 -3.79
N TYR A 52 -6.74 7.55 -4.32
CA TYR A 52 -7.66 7.46 -5.45
C TYR A 52 -6.97 6.83 -6.68
N THR A 53 -5.76 7.29 -7.02
CA THR A 53 -5.02 6.77 -8.17
C THR A 53 -4.68 5.29 -7.98
N ALA A 54 -4.29 4.88 -6.76
CA ALA A 54 -4.02 3.48 -6.44
C ALA A 54 -5.27 2.60 -6.56
N LEU A 55 -6.39 3.03 -5.96
CA LEU A 55 -7.67 2.32 -6.04
C LEU A 55 -8.18 2.22 -7.48
N ARG A 56 -8.07 3.32 -8.23
CA ARG A 56 -8.42 3.34 -9.66
C ARG A 56 -7.58 2.34 -10.45
N TYR A 57 -6.26 2.31 -10.22
CA TYR A 57 -5.37 1.36 -10.89
C TYR A 57 -5.83 -0.08 -10.67
N VAL A 58 -5.98 -0.51 -9.42
CA VAL A 58 -6.38 -1.89 -9.11
C VAL A 58 -7.82 -2.21 -9.53
N SER A 59 -8.73 -1.22 -9.57
CA SER A 59 -10.09 -1.42 -10.07
C SER A 59 -10.14 -1.75 -11.56
N THR A 60 -9.11 -1.38 -12.32
CA THR A 60 -8.98 -1.71 -13.75
C THR A 60 -8.25 -3.04 -13.98
N ASN A 61 -7.62 -3.60 -12.95
CA ASN A 61 -6.94 -4.88 -13.01
C ASN A 61 -7.96 -6.00 -12.74
N LYS A 62 -8.22 -6.85 -13.74
CA LYS A 62 -9.25 -7.91 -13.68
C LYS A 62 -8.96 -8.97 -12.61
N ASP A 63 -7.70 -9.11 -12.20
CA ASP A 63 -7.28 -10.14 -11.25
C ASP A 63 -7.26 -9.64 -9.80
N PHE A 64 -7.41 -8.33 -9.57
CA PHE A 64 -7.47 -7.78 -8.23
C PHE A 64 -8.86 -7.99 -7.61
N LYS A 65 -8.93 -8.87 -6.61
CA LYS A 65 -10.13 -9.05 -5.79
C LYS A 65 -10.05 -8.12 -4.60
N ALA A 66 -10.90 -7.10 -4.60
CA ALA A 66 -11.03 -6.19 -3.47
C ALA A 66 -11.47 -6.96 -2.21
N ASP A 67 -10.73 -6.76 -1.12
CA ASP A 67 -11.09 -7.24 0.21
C ASP A 67 -12.29 -6.44 0.73
N SER A 68 -13.24 -7.09 1.42
CA SER A 68 -14.42 -6.42 1.99
C SER A 68 -14.04 -5.37 3.04
N GLY A 69 -12.86 -5.46 3.64
CA GLY A 69 -12.31 -4.47 4.57
C GLY A 69 -11.76 -3.21 3.92
N LEU A 70 -11.53 -3.19 2.59
CA LEU A 70 -10.79 -2.12 1.91
C LEU A 70 -11.37 -0.72 2.14
N TYR A 71 -12.70 -0.59 2.13
CA TYR A 71 -13.37 0.68 2.42
C TYR A 71 -12.96 1.24 3.79
N ARG A 72 -13.04 0.40 4.83
CA ARG A 72 -12.67 0.78 6.21
C ARG A 72 -11.17 1.05 6.32
N SER A 73 -10.34 0.29 5.58
CA SER A 73 -8.89 0.53 5.54
C SER A 73 -8.54 1.92 5.00
N VAL A 74 -9.24 2.38 3.96
CA VAL A 74 -9.02 3.71 3.37
C VAL A 74 -9.45 4.80 4.35
N GLU A 75 -10.61 4.67 4.98
CA GLU A 75 -11.07 5.63 6.01
C GLU A 75 -10.09 5.69 7.19
N ALA A 76 -9.68 4.54 7.71
CA ALA A 76 -8.73 4.44 8.82
C ALA A 76 -7.37 5.04 8.46
N ALA A 77 -6.89 4.82 7.23
CA ALA A 77 -5.64 5.38 6.76
C ALA A 77 -5.71 6.90 6.67
N LEU A 78 -6.76 7.46 6.06
CA LEU A 78 -6.93 8.91 5.96
C LEU A 78 -7.04 9.58 7.33
N ALA A 79 -7.83 9.01 8.24
CA ALA A 79 -7.95 9.52 9.60
C ALA A 79 -6.62 9.45 10.37
N MET A 80 -5.78 8.44 10.10
CA MET A 80 -4.46 8.32 10.70
C MET A 80 -3.46 9.32 10.09
N ILE A 81 -3.48 9.52 8.77
CA ILE A 81 -2.64 10.52 8.09
C ILE A 81 -2.96 11.92 8.61
N GLU A 82 -4.24 12.26 8.77
CA GLU A 82 -4.66 13.56 9.31
C GLU A 82 -4.10 13.82 10.72
N LYS A 83 -4.09 12.78 11.57
CA LYS A 83 -3.54 12.86 12.94
C LYS A 83 -2.01 12.79 12.97
N ARG A 84 -1.40 12.09 12.01
CA ARG A 84 0.02 11.78 11.94
C ARG A 84 0.45 11.69 10.46
N PRO A 85 0.78 12.82 9.82
CA PRO A 85 1.10 12.88 8.37
C PRO A 85 2.15 11.87 7.92
N TYR A 86 3.17 11.66 8.75
CA TYR A 86 4.24 10.68 8.52
C TYR A 86 3.73 9.24 8.29
N PHE A 87 2.52 8.90 8.73
CA PHE A 87 1.91 7.60 8.47
C PHE A 87 1.74 7.30 6.96
N ALA A 88 1.53 8.33 6.13
CA ALA A 88 1.48 8.14 4.67
C ALA A 88 2.79 7.55 4.12
N LYS A 89 3.93 8.04 4.63
CA LYS A 89 5.25 7.51 4.30
C LYS A 89 5.47 6.10 4.86
N GLU A 90 4.99 5.82 6.07
CA GLU A 90 5.03 4.45 6.62
C GLU A 90 4.25 3.45 5.75
N LEU A 91 3.08 3.84 5.21
CA LEU A 91 2.31 3.02 4.28
C LEU A 91 3.09 2.73 3.00
N ALA A 92 3.65 3.76 2.36
CA ALA A 92 4.42 3.61 1.13
C ALA A 92 5.65 2.70 1.32
N LEU A 93 6.40 2.91 2.42
CA LEU A 93 7.57 2.11 2.75
C LEU A 93 7.20 0.65 3.01
N LYS A 94 6.14 0.40 3.79
CA LYS A 94 5.72 -0.97 4.11
C LYS A 94 5.27 -1.73 2.86
N ALA A 95 4.48 -1.09 2.00
CA ALA A 95 4.05 -1.68 0.73
C ALA A 95 5.23 -2.01 -0.20
N LEU A 96 6.17 -1.07 -0.35
CA LEU A 96 7.36 -1.28 -1.16
C LEU A 96 8.25 -2.40 -0.62
N ALA A 97 8.49 -2.42 0.69
CA ALA A 97 9.30 -3.45 1.34
C ALA A 97 8.68 -4.85 1.15
N ARG A 98 7.35 -4.96 1.25
CA ARG A 98 6.65 -6.24 1.04
C ARG A 98 6.72 -6.71 -0.41
N ALA A 99 6.50 -5.81 -1.37
CA ALA A 99 6.66 -6.12 -2.79
C ALA A 99 8.09 -6.57 -3.13
N MET A 100 9.11 -5.95 -2.50
CA MET A 100 10.50 -6.37 -2.65
C MET A 100 10.74 -7.78 -2.07
N ALA A 101 10.24 -8.05 -0.86
CA ALA A 101 10.37 -9.36 -0.23
C ALA A 101 9.72 -10.46 -1.07
N GLN A 102 8.52 -10.23 -1.61
CA GLN A 102 7.83 -11.18 -2.48
C GLN A 102 8.63 -11.51 -3.75
N ARG A 103 9.17 -10.49 -4.43
CA ARG A 103 10.02 -10.69 -5.62
C ARG A 103 11.29 -11.50 -5.31
N MET A 104 11.86 -11.34 -4.12
CA MET A 104 13.02 -12.12 -3.69
C MET A 104 12.65 -13.60 -3.50
N THR A 105 11.48 -13.90 -2.94
CA THR A 105 10.96 -15.27 -2.79
C THR A 105 10.68 -15.90 -4.16
N GLU A 106 9.96 -15.22 -5.05
CA GLU A 106 9.67 -15.73 -6.40
C GLU A 106 10.95 -15.97 -7.21
N GLY A 107 11.95 -15.09 -7.09
CA GLY A 107 13.25 -15.25 -7.73
C GLY A 107 14.12 -16.37 -7.14
N ALA A 108 13.89 -16.76 -5.89
CA ALA A 108 14.56 -17.91 -5.27
C ALA A 108 13.93 -19.23 -5.75
N GLU A 109 12.60 -19.32 -5.74
CA GLU A 109 11.85 -20.49 -6.22
C GLU A 109 12.11 -20.78 -7.71
N ALA A 110 12.19 -19.74 -8.54
CA ALA A 110 12.52 -19.89 -9.96
C ALA A 110 13.96 -20.43 -10.20
N LYS A 111 14.91 -20.12 -9.32
CA LYS A 111 16.29 -20.64 -9.39
C LYS A 111 16.39 -22.09 -8.94
N GLU A 112 15.62 -22.47 -7.93
CA GLU A 112 15.56 -23.87 -7.47
C GLU A 112 14.87 -24.78 -8.50
N ALA A 113 13.80 -24.30 -9.15
CA ALA A 113 13.11 -25.05 -10.21
C ALA A 113 13.99 -25.25 -11.48
N GLY A 114 14.90 -24.32 -11.77
CA GLY A 114 15.80 -24.39 -12.92
C GLY A 114 17.07 -25.24 -12.72
N GLN A 115 17.38 -25.66 -11.49
CA GLN A 115 18.55 -26.51 -11.18
C GLN A 115 18.20 -28.00 -11.04
N GLY A 116 16.93 -28.37 -11.24
CA GLY A 116 16.44 -29.76 -11.25
C GLY A 116 16.12 -30.32 -12.63
N SER A 117 16.56 -29.68 -13.72
CA SER A 117 16.34 -30.12 -15.11
C SER A 117 17.64 -30.47 -15.82
#